data_AF-A0A2M6YSW5-F1
#
_entry.id   AF-A0A2M6YSW5-F1
#
_cell.length_a   1.000
_cell.length_b   1.000
_cell.length_c   1.000
_cell.angle_alpha   90.00
_cell.angle_beta   90.00
_cell.angle_gamma   90.00
#
_symmetry.space_group_name_H-M   'P 1'
#
loop_
_entity.id
_entity.type
_entity.pdbx_description
1 polymer ?
#
loop_
_entity_poly.entity_id
_entity_poly.type
_entity_poly.pdbx_seq_one_letter_code
_entity_poly.pdbx_strand_id
1 'polypeptide(L)' 'MRFNKHQLDRLSEFFSNISLVFFASIITPFFSGGMVNYFIIPIGMTLTIGFLVISLSIIEK' A
#
# COMPACT_ATOMS: atom_id res chain seq x y z
N MET A 1 -9.55 -9.39 16.73
CA MET A 1 -9.72 -8.01 16.22
C MET A 1 -11.10 -7.89 15.60
N ARG A 2 -11.99 -7.08 16.19
CA ARG A 2 -13.29 -6.77 15.60
C ARG A 2 -13.16 -5.38 14.98
N PHE A 3 -12.96 -5.30 13.66
CA PHE A 3 -12.73 -4.03 13.00
C PHE A 3 -13.98 -3.13 13.10
N ASN A 4 -13.81 -1.90 13.57
CA ASN A 4 -14.86 -0.88 13.54
C ASN A 4 -15.06 -0.39 12.08
N LYS A 5 -16.23 0.18 11.76
CA LYS A 5 -16.54 0.78 10.44
C LYS A 5 -15.44 1.74 9.98
N HIS A 6 -14.93 2.57 10.89
CA HIS A 6 -13.86 3.52 10.58
C HIS A 6 -12.52 2.83 10.25
N GLN A 7 -12.21 1.68 10.86
CA GLN A 7 -11.01 0.90 10.52
C GLN A 7 -11.17 0.21 9.15
N LEU A 8 -12.37 -0.26 8.83
CA LEU A 8 -12.71 -0.83 7.53
C LEU A 8 -12.60 0.20 6.40
N ASP A 9 -13.06 1.43 6.62
CA ASP A 9 -12.93 2.52 5.65
C ASP A 9 -11.45 2.85 5.38
N ARG A 10 -10.64 2.96 6.45
CA ARG A 10 -9.19 3.20 6.32
C ARG A 10 -8.45 2.05 5.64
N LEU A 11 -8.84 0.82 5.92
CA LEU A 11 -8.27 -0.36 5.27
C LEU A 11 -8.63 -0.38 3.77
N SER A 12 -9.86 -0.01 3.42
CA SER A 12 -10.31 0.12 2.03
C SER A 12 -9.53 1.21 1.29
N GLU A 13 -9.37 2.39 1.91
CA GLU A 13 -8.58 3.50 1.36
C GLU A 13 -7.11 3.09 1.14
N PHE A 14 -6.54 2.33 2.08
CA PHE A 14 -5.20 1.78 1.94
C PHE A 14 -5.07 0.82 0.76
N PHE A 15 -5.98 -0.16 0.63
CA PHE A 15 -5.95 -1.11 -0.48
C PHE A 15 -6.13 -0.42 -1.84
N SER A 16 -6.99 0.59 -1.90
CA SER A 16 -7.15 1.44 -3.08
C SER A 16 -5.83 2.11 -3.48
N ASN A 17 -5.16 2.77 -2.54
CA ASN A 17 -3.89 3.44 -2.79
C ASN A 17 -2.77 2.47 -3.17
N ILE A 18 -2.67 1.31 -2.50
CA ILE A 18 -1.68 0.28 -2.85
C ILE A 18 -1.91 -0.25 -4.26
N SER A 19 -3.18 -0.52 -4.63
CA SER A 19 -3.49 -1.06 -5.96
C SER A 19 -3.08 -0.11 -7.08
N LEU A 20 -3.26 1.20 -6.89
CA LEU A 20 -2.78 2.23 -7.81
C LEU A 20 -1.25 2.26 -7.92
N VAL A 21 -0.55 2.20 -6.80
CA VAL A 21 0.93 2.18 -6.79
C VAL A 21 1.46 0.93 -7.50
N PHE A 22 0.83 -0.23 -7.27
CA PHE A 22 1.17 -1.47 -7.97
C PHE A 22 0.92 -1.38 -9.47
N PHE A 23 -0.25 -0.89 -9.86
CA PHE A 23 -0.61 -0.72 -11.26
C PHE A 23 0.38 0.22 -11.97
N ALA A 24 0.70 1.36 -11.36
CA ALA A 24 1.71 2.29 -11.87
C ALA A 24 3.08 1.61 -11.97
N SER A 25 3.53 0.90 -10.93
CA SER A 25 4.83 0.22 -10.92
C SER A 25 4.97 -0.85 -12.00
N ILE A 26 3.86 -1.54 -12.34
CA ILE A 26 3.83 -2.53 -13.43
C ILE A 26 3.85 -1.83 -14.78
N ILE A 27 3.09 -0.75 -14.95
CA ILE A 27 2.87 -0.11 -16.25
C ILE A 27 4.00 0.85 -16.63
N THR A 28 4.54 1.64 -15.69
CA THR A 28 5.62 2.60 -15.93
C THR A 28 6.79 2.06 -16.76
N PRO A 29 7.35 0.85 -16.53
CA PRO A 29 8.46 0.34 -17.33
C PRO A 29 8.08 0.09 -18.80
N PHE A 30 6.80 -0.17 -19.12
CA PHE A 30 6.34 -0.30 -20.51
C PHE A 30 6.34 1.03 -21.26
N PHE A 31 6.25 2.16 -20.54
CA PHE A 31 6.17 3.50 -21.13
C PHE A 31 7.46 4.32 -21.01
N SER A 32 8.29 4.07 -20.00
CA SER A 32 9.51 4.86 -19.73
C SER A 32 10.80 4.30 -20.36
N GLY A 33 10.79 3.07 -20.86
CA GLY A 33 11.96 2.40 -21.45
C GLY A 33 13.10 2.12 -20.45
N GLY A 34 12.96 2.54 -19.19
CA GLY A 34 13.90 2.28 -18.10
C GLY A 34 13.44 1.11 -17.24
N MET A 35 14.37 0.24 -16.85
CA MET A 35 14.07 -0.83 -15.90
C MET A 35 13.69 -0.22 -14.54
N VAL A 36 12.46 -0.47 -14.10
CA VAL A 36 12.07 -0.22 -12.71
C VAL A 36 12.88 -1.16 -11.82
N ASN A 37 13.50 -0.62 -10.77
CA ASN A 37 14.24 -1.43 -9.82
C ASN A 37 13.26 -2.26 -8.98
N TYR A 38 13.04 -3.51 -9.40
CA TYR A 38 12.12 -4.44 -8.75
C TYR A 38 12.46 -4.75 -7.29
N PHE A 39 13.67 -4.44 -6.80
CA PHE A 39 14.02 -4.56 -5.38
C PHE A 39 13.39 -3.47 -4.50
N ILE A 40 13.11 -2.29 -5.04
CA ILE A 40 12.50 -1.17 -4.29
C ILE A 40 11.01 -1.44 -4.00
N ILE A 41 10.34 -2.15 -4.91
CA ILE A 41 8.91 -2.47 -4.81
C ILE A 41 8.55 -3.25 -3.53
N PRO A 42 9.19 -4.40 -3.20
CA PRO A 42 8.88 -5.13 -1.97
C PRO A 42 9.29 -4.36 -0.70
N ILE A 43 10.36 -3.56 -0.72
CA ILE A 43 10.77 -2.71 0.42
C ILE A 43 9.68 -1.67 0.71
N GLY A 44 9.21 -0.98 -0.32
CA GLY A 44 8.11 -0.01 -0.23
C GLY A 44 6.84 -0.67 0.30
N MET A 45 6.48 -1.86 -0.20
CA MET A 45 5.32 -2.60 0.31
C MET A 45 5.44 -2.94 1.78
N THR A 46 6.60 -3.42 2.23
CA THR A 46 6.80 -3.83 3.61
C THR A 46 6.65 -2.64 4.57
N LEU A 47 7.21 -1.49 4.20
CA LEU A 47 7.02 -0.22 4.93
C LEU A 47 5.56 0.22 4.94
N THR A 48 4.87 0.12 3.81
CA THR A 48 3.48 0.56 3.65
C THR A 48 2.53 -0.30 4.47
N ILE A 49 2.73 -1.63 4.48
CA ILE A 49 2.00 -2.56 5.35
C ILE A 49 2.31 -2.28 6.82
N GLY A 50 3.56 -2.00 7.18
CA GLY A 50 3.94 -1.62 8.54
C GLY A 50 3.19 -0.37 9.02
N PHE A 51 3.11 0.67 8.18
CA PHE A 51 2.34 1.87 8.49
C PHE A 51 0.84 1.62 8.62
N LEU A 52 0.26 0.72 7.80
CA LEU A 52 -1.14 0.33 7.95
C LEU A 52 -1.40 -0.33 9.31
N VAL A 53 -0.56 -1.27 9.72
CA VAL A 53 -0.72 -1.97 11.01
C VAL A 53 -0.63 -0.97 12.17
N ILE A 54 0.33 -0.05 12.12
CA ILE A 54 0.44 1.04 13.12
C ILE A 54 -0.80 1.93 13.09
N SER A 55 -1.26 2.35 11.91
CA SER A 55 -2.44 3.21 11.75
C SER A 55 -3.71 2.56 12.31
N LEU A 56 -3.94 1.28 12.02
CA LEU A 56 -5.06 0.53 12.55
C LEU A 56 -4.97 0.34 14.07
N SER A 57 -3.76 0.15 14.60
CA SER A 57 -3.51 0.00 16.04
C SER A 57 -3.70 1.30 16.82
N ILE A 58 -3.41 2.45 16.20
CA ILE A 58 -3.68 3.78 16.79
C ILE A 58 -5.20 4.04 16.87
N ILE A 59 -5.95 3.68 15.83
CA ILE A 59 -7.41 3.88 15.77
C ILE A 59 -8.18 2.95 16.72
N GLU A 60 -7.56 1.86 17.17
CA GLU A 60 -8.16 0.96 18.16
C GLU A 60 -8.20 1.56 19.59
N LYS A 61 -7.42 2.63 19.86
CA LYS A 61 -7.47 3.42 21.10
C LYS A 61 -8.49 4.55 21.02
#